data_AF-A0A9P3L909-F1
#
_entry.id   AF-A0A9P3L909-F1
#
_cell.length_a   1.000
_cell.length_b   1.000
_cell.length_c   1.000
_cell.angle_alpha   90.00
_cell.angle_beta   90.00
_cell.angle_gamma   90.00
#
_symmetry.space_group_name_H-M   'P 1'
#
loop_
_entity.id
_entity.type
_entity.pdbx_description
1 polymer ?
#
loop_
_entity_poly.entity_id
_entity_poly.type
_entity_poly.pdbx_seq_one_letter_code
_entity_poly.pdbx_strand_id
1 'polypeptide(L)'
;MQLASKLSLDNGSFVDTKFYAFSRRNTIGMVYAPRAIYANSWILRAKSPQYFESLLFAGYDANCTVGRFDDDLSEDRRCLDEADSLGYDSDSDIEDDDDDYTPAATTKLKNSPRSSAESSAAKSADLTLPAVSEARDDSSSENNIEAEVPGQQGRIVVLRSFAYPTWKAFIYYLYTGKVVFAPLRSRKSAVRPPTKAIQMSASAPACSPKSMYKLADELGISELRDLALKDIQSQLSSDNILAELFSTFTSRYDAIRDMEIVFACDKAKATLMTGASSWMNAIPAEILKRNVAVIGLLVEKLAGAHVPTTPAIQKPISCPSCRAGNNGYQFYLRCSHCNYNMQNAF
;
A
#
# COMPACT_ATOMS: atom_id res chain seq x y z
N MET A 1 16.49 3.84 19.57
CA MET A 1 17.60 3.19 18.86
C MET A 1 18.66 2.71 19.85
N GLN A 2 19.45 3.59 20.48
CA GLN A 2 20.55 3.22 21.39
C GLN A 2 20.29 2.06 22.37
N LEU A 3 19.15 2.05 23.08
CA LEU A 3 18.85 0.98 24.04
C LEU A 3 18.56 -0.37 23.34
N ALA A 4 17.78 -0.39 22.27
CA ALA A 4 17.55 -1.59 21.47
C ALA A 4 18.86 -2.13 20.87
N SER A 5 19.72 -1.23 20.37
CA SER A 5 21.06 -1.59 19.90
C SER A 5 21.91 -2.19 21.03
N LYS A 6 21.93 -1.58 22.22
CA LYS A 6 22.66 -2.11 23.39
C LYS A 6 22.18 -3.52 23.76
N LEU A 7 20.86 -3.72 23.90
CA LEU A 7 20.29 -5.03 24.24
C LEU A 7 20.66 -6.11 23.21
N SER A 8 20.72 -5.75 21.92
CA SER A 8 21.13 -6.69 20.86
C SER A 8 22.62 -7.08 20.89
N LEU A 9 23.48 -6.32 21.59
CA LEU A 9 24.88 -6.69 21.78
C LEU A 9 25.04 -7.81 22.81
N ASP A 10 24.13 -7.90 23.78
CA ASP A 10 24.21 -8.88 24.88
C ASP A 10 23.71 -10.29 24.44
N ASN A 11 22.85 -10.37 23.43
CA ASN A 11 22.19 -11.61 23.01
C ASN A 11 22.22 -11.88 21.48
N GLY A 12 22.82 -11.00 20.67
CA GLY A 12 22.87 -11.11 19.20
C GLY A 12 21.54 -10.84 18.49
N SER A 13 20.47 -10.52 19.20
CA SER A 13 19.10 -10.43 18.70
C SER A 13 18.60 -8.98 18.70
N PHE A 14 18.42 -8.41 17.50
CA PHE A 14 17.87 -7.06 17.33
C PHE A 14 16.39 -7.04 16.97
N VAL A 15 15.90 -8.02 16.20
CA VAL A 15 14.49 -8.17 15.85
C VAL A 15 13.75 -8.85 17.01
N ASP A 16 12.52 -8.45 17.33
CA ASP A 16 11.66 -9.17 18.29
C ASP A 16 10.19 -9.27 17.84
N THR A 17 9.89 -8.76 16.63
CA THR A 17 8.56 -8.66 16.05
C THR A 17 8.60 -8.94 14.55
N LYS A 18 7.75 -9.85 14.06
CA LYS A 18 7.47 -10.15 12.64
C LYS A 18 6.06 -9.63 12.32
N PHE A 19 5.95 -8.64 11.46
CA PHE A 19 4.67 -8.24 10.87
C PHE A 19 4.43 -9.00 9.57
N TYR A 20 3.17 -9.33 9.30
CA TYR A 20 2.70 -9.68 7.97
C TYR A 20 1.80 -8.57 7.46
N ALA A 21 2.15 -8.04 6.30
CA ALA A 21 1.33 -7.10 5.54
C ALA A 21 1.09 -7.67 4.15
N PHE A 22 -0.11 -7.49 3.62
CA PHE A 22 -0.50 -7.99 2.31
C PHE A 22 -0.01 -7.06 1.21
N SER A 23 0.35 -7.61 0.05
CA SER A 23 0.80 -6.82 -1.11
C SER A 23 -0.15 -6.84 -2.30
N ARG A 24 -1.12 -7.76 -2.37
CA ARG A 24 -2.02 -7.90 -3.53
C ARG A 24 -3.50 -7.89 -3.14
N ARG A 25 -4.36 -7.49 -4.09
CA ARG A 25 -5.82 -7.55 -4.00
C ARG A 25 -6.37 -8.09 -5.31
N ASN A 26 -7.28 -9.07 -5.24
CA ASN A 26 -7.93 -9.60 -6.43
C ASN A 26 -9.15 -8.75 -6.86
N THR A 27 -9.70 -9.08 -8.02
CA THR A 27 -10.84 -8.38 -8.65
C THR A 27 -12.14 -8.44 -7.84
N ILE A 28 -12.24 -9.34 -6.86
CA ILE A 28 -13.37 -9.51 -5.93
C ILE A 28 -13.13 -8.74 -4.61
N GLY A 29 -12.00 -8.02 -4.47
CA GLY A 29 -11.66 -7.25 -3.27
C GLY A 29 -11.00 -8.06 -2.14
N MET A 30 -10.73 -9.36 -2.36
CA MET A 30 -10.00 -10.20 -1.40
C MET A 30 -8.51 -9.80 -1.41
N VAL A 31 -7.97 -9.52 -0.23
CA VAL A 31 -6.56 -9.10 -0.06
C VAL A 31 -5.70 -10.30 0.31
N TYR A 32 -4.55 -10.47 -0.35
CA TYR A 32 -3.72 -11.66 -0.27
C TYR A 32 -2.23 -11.35 -0.54
N ALA A 33 -1.41 -12.40 -0.66
CA ALA A 33 0.05 -12.34 -0.73
C ALA A 33 0.64 -11.62 0.51
N PRO A 34 0.53 -12.24 1.70
CA PRO A 34 1.15 -11.71 2.91
C PRO A 34 2.67 -11.78 2.79
N ARG A 35 3.36 -10.75 3.29
CA ARG A 35 4.82 -10.65 3.24
C ARG A 35 5.38 -10.21 4.58
N ALA A 36 6.48 -10.83 4.99
CA ALA A 36 7.11 -10.58 6.29
C ALA A 36 7.87 -9.24 6.34
N ILE A 37 7.71 -8.52 7.45
CA ILE A 37 8.45 -7.29 7.79
C ILE A 37 8.95 -7.42 9.23
N TYR A 38 10.26 -7.46 9.39
CA TYR A 38 10.92 -7.67 10.69
C TYR A 38 11.25 -6.34 11.39
N ALA A 39 10.98 -6.26 12.70
CA ALA A 39 11.17 -5.05 13.48
C ALA A 39 11.52 -5.31 14.97
N ASN A 40 11.87 -4.22 15.65
CA ASN A 40 12.19 -4.15 17.08
C ASN A 40 11.10 -3.33 17.80
N SER A 41 10.28 -4.00 18.60
CA SER A 41 9.13 -3.46 19.33
C SER A 41 9.49 -2.26 20.18
N TRP A 42 10.70 -2.24 20.76
CA TRP A 42 11.14 -1.15 21.62
C TRP A 42 11.28 0.15 20.83
N ILE A 43 11.87 0.12 19.63
CA ILE A 43 12.01 1.32 18.80
C ILE A 43 10.62 1.82 18.34
N LEU A 44 9.74 0.91 17.96
CA LEU A 44 8.38 1.25 17.52
C LEU A 44 7.58 1.92 18.64
N ARG A 45 7.57 1.33 19.84
CA ARG A 45 6.89 1.88 21.02
C ARG A 45 7.54 3.16 21.53
N ALA A 46 8.86 3.31 21.42
CA ALA A 46 9.54 4.57 21.74
C ALA A 46 9.21 5.72 20.76
N LYS A 47 8.71 5.43 19.56
CA LYS A 47 8.35 6.42 18.53
C LYS A 47 6.84 6.72 18.47
N SER A 48 6.00 5.70 18.60
CA SER A 48 4.53 5.83 18.55
C SER A 48 3.88 4.93 19.62
N PRO A 49 4.07 5.23 20.93
CA PRO A 49 3.68 4.33 22.02
C PRO A 49 2.19 4.01 22.02
N GLN A 50 1.33 5.02 21.83
CA GLN A 50 -0.13 4.87 21.88
C GLN A 50 -0.66 3.80 20.91
N TYR A 51 -0.05 3.68 19.73
CA TYR A 51 -0.42 2.69 18.72
C TYR A 51 0.26 1.35 18.95
N PHE A 52 1.59 1.34 19.16
CA PHE A 52 2.34 0.08 19.25
C PHE A 52 2.20 -0.64 20.60
N GLU A 53 1.88 0.04 21.70
CA GLU A 53 1.53 -0.65 22.96
C GLU A 53 0.23 -1.46 22.77
N SER A 54 -0.80 -0.86 22.15
CA SER A 54 -2.02 -1.60 21.79
C SER A 54 -1.75 -2.72 20.79
N LEU A 55 -1.04 -2.45 19.68
CA LEU A 55 -0.80 -3.44 18.63
C LEU A 55 0.05 -4.65 19.10
N LEU A 56 0.94 -4.46 20.08
CA LEU A 56 1.92 -5.47 20.50
C LEU A 56 1.64 -6.11 21.87
N PHE A 57 0.66 -5.61 22.62
CA PHE A 57 0.28 -6.15 23.93
C PHE A 57 -1.24 -6.31 24.17
N ALA A 58 -2.14 -5.77 23.33
CA ALA A 58 -3.59 -5.92 23.54
C ALA A 58 -4.14 -7.24 22.96
N GLY A 59 -4.38 -8.21 23.84
CA GLY A 59 -4.99 -9.51 23.51
C GLY A 59 -6.49 -9.48 23.19
N TYR A 60 -7.00 -8.44 22.52
CA TYR A 60 -8.42 -8.28 22.21
C TYR A 60 -8.82 -8.59 20.76
N ASP A 61 -7.87 -8.62 19.82
CA ASP A 61 -8.16 -8.73 18.38
C ASP A 61 -7.48 -9.96 17.71
N ALA A 62 -6.91 -10.88 18.51
CA ALA A 62 -6.24 -12.14 18.10
C ALA A 62 -5.10 -12.04 17.03
N ASN A 63 -4.82 -10.83 16.54
CA ASN A 63 -3.90 -10.57 15.44
C ASN A 63 -2.42 -10.61 15.84
N CYS A 64 -2.10 -10.41 17.13
CA CYS A 64 -0.76 -10.57 17.71
C CYS A 64 -0.63 -11.91 18.47
N THR A 65 0.31 -12.75 18.08
CA THR A 65 0.68 -14.01 18.75
C THR A 65 2.17 -14.03 19.10
N VAL A 66 2.64 -15.08 19.80
CA VAL A 66 4.06 -15.37 19.98
C VAL A 66 4.37 -16.70 19.29
N GLY A 67 5.39 -16.73 18.43
CA GLY A 67 5.76 -17.89 17.62
C GLY A 67 7.22 -17.80 17.14
N ARG A 68 7.67 -18.73 16.29
CA ARG A 68 8.99 -18.62 15.65
C ARG A 68 8.88 -17.78 14.39
N PHE A 69 9.97 -17.11 14.04
CA PHE A 69 10.05 -16.33 12.80
C PHE A 69 10.18 -17.20 11.55
N ASP A 70 10.55 -18.47 11.69
CA ASP A 70 10.54 -19.44 10.59
C ASP A 70 9.19 -20.16 10.44
N ASP A 71 8.24 -19.92 11.36
CA ASP A 71 6.88 -20.45 11.22
C ASP A 71 6.14 -19.68 10.10
N ASP A 72 5.51 -20.45 9.22
CA ASP A 72 4.67 -19.97 8.13
C ASP A 72 3.33 -19.42 8.65
N LEU A 73 2.68 -18.51 7.89
CA LEU A 73 1.28 -18.18 8.19
C LEU A 73 0.40 -19.40 7.95
N SER A 74 -0.51 -19.65 8.89
CA SER A 74 -1.61 -20.61 8.71
C SER A 74 -2.53 -20.17 7.56
N GLU A 75 -3.07 -21.15 6.82
CA GLU A 75 -3.85 -20.91 5.59
C GLU A 75 -5.04 -19.95 5.80
N ASP A 76 -5.71 -20.02 6.95
CA ASP A 76 -6.80 -19.14 7.37
C ASP A 76 -6.40 -17.65 7.52
N ARG A 77 -5.09 -17.36 7.54
CA ARG A 77 -4.52 -16.01 7.70
C ARG A 77 -3.74 -15.55 6.46
N ARG A 78 -3.76 -16.32 5.35
CA ARG A 78 -3.08 -16.00 4.08
C ARG A 78 -3.88 -15.09 3.15
N CYS A 79 -5.15 -14.88 3.43
CA CYS A 79 -5.97 -13.85 2.81
C CYS A 79 -6.87 -13.15 3.84
N LEU A 80 -7.42 -12.00 3.46
CA LEU A 80 -8.48 -11.28 4.16
C LEU A 80 -9.70 -11.22 3.24
N ASP A 81 -10.88 -11.49 3.80
CA ASP A 81 -12.15 -11.35 3.08
C ASP A 81 -12.52 -9.87 2.85
N GLU A 82 -13.64 -9.62 2.16
CA GLU A 82 -14.09 -8.26 1.83
C GLU A 82 -14.39 -7.39 3.07
N ALA A 83 -14.82 -7.99 4.19
CA ALA A 83 -15.13 -7.26 5.42
C ALA A 83 -13.86 -6.87 6.19
N ASP A 84 -12.83 -7.73 6.16
CA ASP A 84 -11.51 -7.48 6.71
C ASP A 84 -10.61 -6.64 5.79
N SER A 85 -10.86 -6.60 4.48
CA SER A 85 -10.07 -5.84 3.51
C SER A 85 -10.42 -4.35 3.43
N LEU A 86 -11.52 -3.88 4.05
CA LEU A 86 -11.96 -2.47 4.05
C LEU A 86 -10.87 -1.46 4.45
N GLY A 87 -9.88 -1.88 5.25
CA GLY A 87 -8.74 -1.04 5.61
C GLY A 87 -7.82 -0.67 4.43
N TYR A 88 -7.84 -1.46 3.35
CA TYR A 88 -7.00 -1.30 2.14
C TYR A 88 -7.62 -0.41 1.06
N ASP A 89 -8.89 -0.04 1.15
CA ASP A 89 -9.61 0.78 0.16
C ASP A 89 -8.89 2.06 -0.29
N SER A 90 -8.17 2.69 0.64
CA SER A 90 -7.43 3.94 0.40
C SER A 90 -5.92 3.75 0.42
N ASP A 91 -5.45 2.50 0.50
CA ASP A 91 -4.04 2.17 0.37
C ASP A 91 -3.68 1.85 -1.09
N SER A 92 -3.26 2.88 -1.80
CA SER A 92 -2.77 2.82 -3.18
C SER A 92 -1.43 2.08 -3.41
N ASP A 93 -0.84 1.45 -2.40
CA ASP A 93 0.32 0.56 -2.54
C ASP A 93 -0.07 -0.92 -2.58
N ILE A 94 -1.36 -1.27 -2.43
CA ILE A 94 -1.83 -2.62 -2.74
C ILE A 94 -1.82 -2.82 -4.27
N GLU A 95 -1.21 -3.91 -4.74
CA GLU A 95 -1.20 -4.27 -6.15
C GLU A 95 -2.53 -4.94 -6.49
N ASP A 96 -3.34 -4.29 -7.33
CA ASP A 96 -4.55 -4.88 -7.86
C ASP A 96 -4.16 -5.89 -8.95
N ASP A 97 -4.76 -7.08 -8.93
CA ASP A 97 -4.59 -8.04 -10.02
C ASP A 97 -5.17 -7.45 -11.31
N ASP A 98 -4.34 -7.37 -12.37
CA ASP A 98 -4.75 -6.79 -13.65
C ASP A 98 -5.98 -7.52 -14.21
N ASP A 99 -7.11 -6.81 -14.31
CA ASP A 99 -8.23 -7.22 -15.15
C ASP A 99 -7.76 -7.27 -16.61
N ASP A 100 -7.43 -8.46 -17.13
CA ASP A 100 -7.23 -8.67 -18.57
C ASP A 100 -8.57 -8.59 -19.31
N TYR A 101 -9.08 -7.36 -19.40
CA TYR A 101 -10.16 -6.99 -20.31
C TYR A 101 -9.57 -6.38 -21.57
N THR A 102 -8.82 -7.18 -22.32
CA THR A 102 -8.47 -6.88 -23.71
C THR A 102 -9.71 -7.03 -24.60
N PRO A 103 -10.24 -5.95 -25.25
CA PRO A 103 -11.40 -6.08 -26.12
C PRO A 103 -11.04 -6.90 -27.36
N ALA A 104 -11.77 -7.98 -27.60
CA ALA A 104 -11.39 -9.03 -28.55
C ALA A 104 -11.14 -8.54 -29.99
N ALA A 105 -9.88 -8.58 -30.42
CA ALA A 105 -9.49 -8.46 -31.83
C ALA A 105 -9.55 -9.83 -32.53
N THR A 106 -10.75 -10.24 -32.92
CA THR A 106 -11.10 -11.29 -33.90
C THR A 106 -10.05 -12.34 -34.26
N THR A 107 -10.29 -13.57 -33.83
CA THR A 107 -9.65 -14.80 -34.33
C THR A 107 -9.55 -14.84 -35.86
N LYS A 108 -8.34 -15.02 -36.40
CA LYS A 108 -8.14 -15.59 -37.75
C LYS A 108 -7.30 -16.86 -37.67
N LEU A 109 -8.03 -17.97 -37.74
CA LEU A 109 -7.52 -19.32 -38.00
C LEU A 109 -6.58 -19.33 -39.21
N LYS A 110 -5.42 -19.96 -39.07
CA LYS A 110 -4.71 -20.62 -40.19
C LYS A 110 -4.16 -21.97 -39.75
N ASN A 111 -4.88 -23.02 -40.13
CA ASN A 111 -4.42 -24.39 -40.13
C ASN A 111 -3.29 -24.58 -41.15
N SER A 112 -2.29 -25.41 -40.85
CA SER A 112 -1.62 -26.35 -41.79
C SER A 112 -0.56 -27.19 -41.07
N PRO A 113 -0.13 -28.36 -41.62
CA PRO A 113 -0.19 -29.59 -40.82
C PRO A 113 1.15 -30.33 -40.64
N ARG A 114 1.10 -31.40 -39.82
CA ARG A 114 2.13 -32.43 -39.65
C ARG A 114 2.10 -33.47 -40.78
N SER A 115 3.24 -33.70 -41.42
CA SER A 115 3.66 -34.95 -42.12
C SER A 115 5.09 -34.73 -42.64
N SER A 116 6.01 -35.70 -42.71
CA SER A 116 6.00 -37.13 -42.37
C SER A 116 7.45 -37.64 -42.27
N ALA A 117 7.64 -38.88 -41.78
CA ALA A 117 8.96 -39.51 -41.61
C ALA A 117 9.63 -39.92 -42.94
N GLU A 118 10.96 -40.14 -42.92
CA GLU A 118 11.60 -41.33 -43.53
C GLU A 118 13.07 -41.50 -43.07
N SER A 119 13.66 -42.68 -43.32
CA SER A 119 14.92 -43.16 -42.73
C SER A 119 15.93 -43.66 -43.78
N SER A 120 17.25 -43.70 -43.49
CA SER A 120 18.09 -44.93 -43.57
C SER A 120 19.63 -44.75 -43.44
N ALA A 121 20.20 -45.48 -42.46
CA ALA A 121 21.40 -46.35 -42.47
C ALA A 121 22.82 -45.98 -43.01
N ALA A 122 23.82 -46.54 -42.29
CA ALA A 122 25.25 -46.81 -42.63
C ALA A 122 26.26 -45.61 -42.56
N LYS A 123 27.51 -45.75 -42.06
CA LYS A 123 28.33 -46.88 -41.53
C LYS A 123 29.55 -46.34 -40.72
N SER A 124 30.07 -47.10 -39.74
CA SER A 124 31.48 -47.16 -39.18
C SER A 124 32.42 -45.93 -39.26
N ALA A 125 33.21 -45.48 -38.27
CA ALA A 125 33.53 -45.85 -36.86
C ALA A 125 34.32 -44.63 -36.24
N ASP A 126 35.03 -44.61 -35.09
CA ASP A 126 35.46 -45.62 -34.11
C ASP A 126 35.78 -44.99 -32.70
N LEU A 127 36.42 -45.77 -31.81
CA LEU A 127 37.03 -45.48 -30.48
C LEU A 127 37.44 -44.02 -30.11
N THR A 128 36.91 -43.51 -28.97
CA THR A 128 37.61 -43.27 -27.67
C THR A 128 36.89 -42.19 -26.81
N LEU A 129 36.72 -42.45 -25.50
CA LEU A 129 36.13 -41.55 -24.46
C LEU A 129 37.19 -41.19 -23.39
N PRO A 130 36.96 -40.27 -22.43
CA PRO A 130 35.91 -39.24 -22.30
C PRO A 130 36.48 -37.79 -22.26
N ALA A 131 35.86 -36.82 -22.92
CA ALA A 131 34.82 -35.91 -22.39
C ALA A 131 35.30 -34.77 -21.45
N VAL A 132 35.47 -33.57 -22.02
CA VAL A 132 35.45 -32.29 -21.31
C VAL A 132 34.33 -31.44 -21.91
N SER A 133 33.29 -31.11 -21.13
CA SER A 133 32.43 -29.92 -21.32
C SER A 133 31.31 -29.92 -20.26
N GLU A 134 31.35 -28.95 -19.36
CA GLU A 134 30.21 -28.63 -18.50
C GLU A 134 29.16 -27.91 -19.34
N ALA A 135 28.08 -28.61 -19.68
CA ALA A 135 26.92 -28.02 -20.32
C ALA A 135 26.02 -27.36 -19.26
N ARG A 136 25.60 -26.13 -19.54
CA ARG A 136 24.73 -25.33 -18.66
C ARG A 136 23.30 -25.85 -18.73
N ASP A 137 22.70 -26.12 -17.59
CA ASP A 137 21.26 -26.26 -17.43
C ASP A 137 20.79 -25.22 -16.41
N ASP A 138 20.32 -24.07 -16.90
CA ASP A 138 19.92 -22.92 -16.10
C ASP A 138 18.41 -22.97 -15.81
N SER A 139 18.04 -23.80 -14.84
CA SER A 139 16.71 -23.80 -14.23
C SER A 139 16.74 -22.93 -12.96
N SER A 140 17.02 -21.63 -13.14
CA SER A 140 17.04 -20.64 -12.06
C SER A 140 15.66 -20.47 -11.43
N SER A 141 15.42 -21.24 -10.37
CA SER A 141 14.30 -21.07 -9.44
C SER A 141 14.45 -19.75 -8.69
N GLU A 142 13.36 -18.98 -8.57
CA GLU A 142 13.36 -17.65 -7.98
C GLU A 142 13.50 -17.73 -6.45
N ASN A 143 14.74 -17.79 -5.96
CA ASN A 143 15.04 -17.67 -4.54
C ASN A 143 14.76 -16.23 -4.06
N ASN A 144 13.53 -15.99 -3.61
CA ASN A 144 13.24 -14.88 -2.71
C ASN A 144 14.13 -15.04 -1.47
N ILE A 145 15.05 -14.11 -1.25
CA ILE A 145 15.82 -14.04 0.00
C ILE A 145 14.90 -13.45 1.07
N GLU A 146 13.98 -14.26 1.56
CA GLU A 146 13.47 -14.08 2.92
C GLU A 146 14.64 -14.36 3.86
N ALA A 147 14.97 -13.38 4.71
CA ALA A 147 16.01 -13.57 5.71
C ALA A 147 15.43 -14.42 6.86
N GLU A 148 15.38 -15.74 6.65
CA GLU A 148 15.15 -16.72 7.71
C GLU A 148 16.27 -16.57 8.76
N VAL A 149 15.89 -16.49 10.04
CA VAL A 149 16.83 -16.37 11.17
C VAL A 149 16.55 -17.57 12.09
N PRO A 150 17.21 -18.71 11.84
CA PRO A 150 16.74 -19.99 12.34
C PRO A 150 16.57 -20.05 13.86
N GLY A 151 15.37 -20.42 14.30
CA GLY A 151 15.00 -20.66 15.68
C GLY A 151 14.62 -19.42 16.49
N GLN A 152 14.61 -18.22 15.89
CA GLN A 152 14.27 -17.00 16.63
C GLN A 152 12.76 -16.93 16.95
N GLN A 153 12.42 -16.71 18.22
CA GLN A 153 11.04 -16.48 18.66
C GLN A 153 10.76 -15.00 18.93
N GLY A 154 9.51 -14.58 18.71
CA GLY A 154 9.06 -13.21 18.99
C GLY A 154 7.58 -13.01 18.73
N ARG A 155 7.14 -11.75 18.69
CA ARG A 155 5.76 -11.38 18.37
C ARG A 155 5.49 -11.55 16.88
N ILE A 156 4.35 -12.13 16.52
CA ILE A 156 3.88 -12.23 15.14
C ILE A 156 2.57 -11.46 15.02
N VAL A 157 2.50 -10.48 14.12
CA VAL A 157 1.35 -9.58 13.97
C VAL A 157 0.86 -9.58 12.53
N VAL A 158 -0.42 -9.88 12.30
CA VAL A 158 -1.05 -9.73 10.97
C VAL A 158 -1.75 -8.37 10.88
N LEU A 159 -1.43 -7.59 9.86
CA LEU A 159 -1.98 -6.26 9.62
C LEU A 159 -3.16 -6.33 8.65
N ARG A 160 -4.22 -5.55 8.94
CA ARG A 160 -5.48 -5.52 8.17
C ARG A 160 -5.80 -4.15 7.54
N SER A 161 -4.87 -3.18 7.59
CA SER A 161 -5.17 -1.78 7.26
C SER A 161 -4.12 -1.06 6.43
N PHE A 162 -2.98 -1.70 6.17
CA PHE A 162 -1.84 -1.12 5.48
C PHE A 162 -1.16 -2.15 4.56
N ALA A 163 -0.82 -1.74 3.35
CA ALA A 163 -0.11 -2.55 2.37
C ALA A 163 1.36 -2.74 2.76
N TYR A 164 1.95 -3.82 2.27
CA TYR A 164 3.35 -4.15 2.51
C TYR A 164 4.33 -2.99 2.18
N PRO A 165 4.24 -2.30 1.02
CA PRO A 165 5.17 -1.21 0.72
C PRO A 165 5.02 -0.04 1.71
N THR A 166 3.78 0.35 2.02
CA THR A 166 3.46 1.41 2.99
C THR A 166 3.99 1.09 4.38
N TRP A 167 3.72 -0.10 4.90
CA TRP A 167 4.18 -0.49 6.23
C TRP A 167 5.71 -0.62 6.28
N LYS A 168 6.34 -1.18 5.24
CA LYS A 168 7.81 -1.30 5.17
C LYS A 168 8.50 0.06 5.16
N ALA A 169 7.97 1.01 4.39
CA ALA A 169 8.44 2.39 4.38
C ALA A 169 8.21 3.07 5.74
N PHE A 170 7.07 2.83 6.39
CA PHE A 170 6.76 3.38 7.72
C PHE A 170 7.71 2.86 8.81
N ILE A 171 7.96 1.55 8.88
CA ILE A 171 8.93 0.97 9.83
C ILE A 171 10.34 1.54 9.59
N TYR A 172 10.74 1.71 8.31
CA TYR A 172 12.00 2.36 7.97
C TYR A 172 12.05 3.84 8.41
N TYR A 173 10.96 4.58 8.27
CA TYR A 173 10.83 5.95 8.76
C TYR A 173 10.94 6.03 10.29
N LEU A 174 10.28 5.15 11.04
CA LEU A 174 10.38 5.11 12.51
C LEU A 174 11.82 4.85 12.98
N TYR A 175 12.59 4.08 12.23
CA TYR A 175 14.01 3.85 12.50
C TYR A 175 14.90 5.04 12.13
N THR A 176 14.73 5.60 10.93
CA THR A 176 15.72 6.48 10.30
C THR A 176 15.33 7.96 10.22
N GLY A 177 14.05 8.27 10.42
CA GLY A 177 13.45 9.58 10.13
C GLY A 177 13.30 9.88 8.63
N LYS A 178 13.58 8.91 7.73
CA LYS A 178 13.55 9.10 6.27
C LYS A 178 12.40 8.33 5.66
N VAL A 179 11.73 8.96 4.70
CA VAL A 179 10.71 8.37 3.84
C VAL A 179 10.99 8.77 2.39
N VAL A 180 10.64 7.90 1.44
CA VAL A 180 10.70 8.18 0.01
C VAL A 180 9.33 7.88 -0.59
N PHE A 181 8.84 8.79 -1.40
CA PHE A 181 7.53 8.67 -2.04
C PHE A 181 7.66 8.24 -3.50
N ALA A 182 6.77 7.33 -3.91
CA ALA A 182 6.60 6.91 -5.28
C ALA A 182 5.81 7.95 -6.09
N PRO A 183 5.96 7.98 -7.42
CA PRO A 183 5.12 8.82 -8.26
C PRO A 183 3.63 8.47 -8.12
N LEU A 184 2.76 9.49 -8.11
CA LEU A 184 1.30 9.29 -8.11
C LEU A 184 0.86 8.43 -9.32
N ARG A 185 0.00 7.43 -9.11
CA ARG A 185 -0.53 6.55 -10.17
C ARG A 185 -1.20 7.33 -11.33
N SER A 186 -1.77 8.50 -11.05
CA SER A 186 -2.40 9.39 -12.03
C SER A 186 -1.41 10.17 -12.90
N ARG A 187 -0.13 10.25 -12.50
CA ARG A 187 0.92 10.91 -13.28
C ARG A 187 1.34 10.01 -14.44
N LYS A 188 1.20 10.51 -15.67
CA LYS A 188 1.66 9.85 -16.90
C LYS A 188 3.19 9.74 -16.90
N SER A 189 3.73 8.69 -16.26
CA SER A 189 5.17 8.41 -16.30
C SER A 189 5.53 7.82 -17.66
N ALA A 190 6.36 8.50 -18.43
CA ALA A 190 7.05 7.89 -19.54
C ALA A 190 7.98 6.80 -18.98
N VAL A 191 7.72 5.54 -19.34
CA VAL A 191 8.51 4.34 -19.00
C VAL A 191 8.60 4.06 -17.48
N ARG A 192 7.89 3.02 -17.00
CA ARG A 192 8.33 2.29 -15.80
C ARG A 192 9.71 1.71 -16.13
N PRO A 193 10.81 2.09 -15.45
CA PRO A 193 12.07 1.38 -15.62
C PRO A 193 11.85 -0.08 -15.16
N PRO A 194 12.38 -1.09 -15.87
CA PRO A 194 12.25 -2.47 -15.45
C PRO A 194 12.88 -2.64 -14.06
N THR A 195 12.16 -3.28 -13.15
CA THR A 195 12.58 -3.57 -11.77
C THR A 195 13.65 -4.67 -11.75
N LYS A 196 14.85 -4.35 -12.26
CA LYS A 196 16.01 -5.25 -12.32
C LYS A 196 17.31 -4.56 -11.88
N ALA A 197 17.39 -4.28 -10.59
CA ALA A 197 18.62 -4.43 -9.81
C ALA A 197 18.26 -4.37 -8.31
N ILE A 198 18.34 -5.50 -7.60
CA ILE A 198 18.51 -5.47 -6.14
C ILE A 198 19.97 -5.10 -5.88
N GLN A 199 20.33 -3.84 -6.14
CA GLN A 199 21.50 -3.27 -5.49
C GLN A 199 21.17 -3.11 -4.00
N MET A 200 22.16 -3.41 -3.15
CA MET A 200 22.19 -3.01 -1.74
C MET A 200 22.33 -1.48 -1.62
N SER A 201 21.36 -0.74 -2.17
CA SER A 201 21.26 0.70 -1.99
C SER A 201 20.68 0.96 -0.59
N ALA A 202 21.30 1.87 0.15
CA ALA A 202 20.76 2.34 1.43
C ALA A 202 19.56 3.29 1.25
N SER A 203 18.87 3.23 0.10
CA SER A 203 17.69 4.03 -0.19
C SER A 203 16.51 3.55 0.65
N ALA A 204 15.64 4.49 1.05
CA ALA A 204 14.44 4.12 1.79
C ALA A 204 13.47 3.36 0.87
N PRO A 205 12.74 2.35 1.39
CA PRO A 205 11.64 1.75 0.64
C PRO A 205 10.66 2.83 0.18
N ALA A 206 10.35 2.85 -1.11
CA ALA A 206 9.37 3.76 -1.67
C ALA A 206 7.94 3.28 -1.36
N CYS A 207 7.04 4.23 -1.13
CA CYS A 207 5.61 4.01 -0.89
C CYS A 207 4.81 5.14 -1.54
N SER A 208 3.53 4.94 -1.81
CA SER A 208 2.64 5.99 -2.29
C SER A 208 2.46 7.05 -1.21
N PRO A 209 2.57 8.35 -1.55
CA PRO A 209 2.33 9.42 -0.59
C PRO A 209 0.86 9.44 -0.14
N LYS A 210 -0.10 8.93 -0.95
CA LYS A 210 -1.50 8.77 -0.51
C LYS A 210 -1.64 7.72 0.59
N SER A 211 -1.02 6.55 0.40
CA SER A 211 -1.01 5.48 1.40
C SER A 211 -0.33 5.90 2.71
N MET A 212 0.81 6.60 2.61
CA MET A 212 1.49 7.12 3.78
C MET A 212 0.71 8.26 4.46
N TYR A 213 0.02 9.12 3.71
CA TYR A 213 -0.86 10.14 4.28
C TYR A 213 -2.00 9.50 5.08
N LYS A 214 -2.69 8.48 4.53
CA LYS A 214 -3.69 7.67 5.25
C LYS A 214 -3.12 7.14 6.57
N LEU A 215 -1.99 6.43 6.50
CA LEU A 215 -1.36 5.83 7.66
C LEU A 215 -0.99 6.89 8.71
N ALA A 216 -0.36 7.97 8.30
CA ALA A 216 0.07 9.02 9.21
C ALA A 216 -1.11 9.79 9.83
N ASP A 217 -2.20 10.00 9.09
CA ASP A 217 -3.44 10.57 9.62
C ASP A 217 -4.11 9.61 10.61
N GLU A 218 -4.28 8.32 10.26
CA GLU A 218 -4.84 7.25 11.11
C GLU A 218 -4.04 7.00 12.40
N LEU A 219 -2.72 7.25 12.38
CA LEU A 219 -1.84 7.10 13.55
C LEU A 219 -1.56 8.43 14.29
N GLY A 220 -2.12 9.55 13.84
CA GLY A 220 -1.92 10.88 14.45
C GLY A 220 -0.52 11.49 14.26
N ILE A 221 0.30 10.94 13.35
CA ILE A 221 1.68 11.33 13.12
C ILE A 221 1.73 12.53 12.16
N SER A 222 1.39 13.71 12.70
CA SER A 222 1.19 14.94 11.91
C SER A 222 2.39 15.30 11.03
N GLU A 223 3.63 15.15 11.51
CA GLU A 223 4.84 15.44 10.70
C GLU A 223 4.89 14.59 9.42
N LEU A 224 4.64 13.27 9.53
CA LEU A 224 4.67 12.35 8.40
C LEU A 224 3.48 12.57 7.46
N ARG A 225 2.31 12.92 8.01
CA ARG A 225 1.11 13.29 7.24
C ARG A 225 1.37 14.54 6.41
N ASP A 226 1.96 15.57 7.01
CA ASP A 226 2.21 16.85 6.36
C ASP A 226 3.34 16.74 5.32
N LEU A 227 4.34 15.88 5.55
CA LEU A 227 5.34 15.48 4.53
C LEU A 227 4.66 14.80 3.33
N ALA A 228 3.76 13.85 3.57
CA ALA A 228 3.05 13.13 2.52
C ALA A 228 2.10 14.05 1.74
N LEU A 229 1.37 14.96 2.41
CA LEU A 229 0.53 15.97 1.76
C LEU A 229 1.34 16.88 0.84
N LYS A 230 2.50 17.35 1.32
CA LYS A 230 3.42 18.19 0.54
C LYS A 230 3.96 17.47 -0.69
N ASP A 231 4.23 16.16 -0.59
CA ASP A 231 4.63 15.35 -1.73
C ASP A 231 3.49 15.23 -2.77
N ILE A 232 2.27 14.86 -2.34
CA ILE A 232 1.08 14.83 -3.23
C ILE A 232 0.94 16.16 -3.96
N GLN A 233 0.96 17.29 -3.22
CA GLN A 233 0.88 18.64 -3.80
C GLN A 233 1.97 18.94 -4.82
N SER A 234 3.20 18.45 -4.59
CA SER A 234 4.33 18.66 -5.51
C SER A 234 4.19 17.87 -6.82
N GLN A 235 3.38 16.81 -6.83
CA GLN A 235 3.14 15.94 -7.97
C GLN A 235 1.88 16.31 -8.79
N LEU A 236 1.10 17.30 -8.35
CA LEU A 236 -0.06 17.80 -9.09
C LEU A 236 0.37 18.57 -10.35
N SER A 237 -0.34 18.32 -11.45
CA SER A 237 -0.20 19.02 -12.72
C SER A 237 -1.55 19.13 -13.43
N SER A 238 -1.60 19.95 -14.48
CA SER A 238 -2.78 20.05 -15.35
C SER A 238 -3.16 18.71 -16.01
N ASP A 239 -2.24 17.75 -16.12
CA ASP A 239 -2.50 16.44 -16.75
C ASP A 239 -3.17 15.42 -15.83
N ASN A 240 -2.97 15.54 -14.51
CA ASN A 240 -3.49 14.57 -13.53
C ASN A 240 -4.57 15.15 -12.60
N ILE A 241 -4.71 16.48 -12.48
CA ILE A 241 -5.62 17.11 -11.51
C ILE A 241 -7.07 16.64 -11.60
N LEU A 242 -7.60 16.31 -12.78
CA LEU A 242 -8.96 15.77 -12.93
C LEU A 242 -9.09 14.34 -12.37
N ALA A 243 -8.06 13.51 -12.56
CA ALA A 243 -8.03 12.17 -11.99
C ALA A 243 -7.85 12.20 -10.46
N GLU A 244 -7.12 13.19 -9.95
CA GLU A 244 -6.92 13.40 -8.51
C GLU A 244 -8.20 13.93 -7.84
N LEU A 245 -8.78 15.04 -8.32
CA LEU A 245 -9.97 15.67 -7.74
C LEU A 245 -11.15 14.69 -7.56
N PHE A 246 -11.39 13.84 -8.56
CA PHE A 246 -12.49 12.88 -8.55
C PHE A 246 -12.07 11.49 -8.00
N SER A 247 -10.90 11.39 -7.38
CA SER A 247 -10.44 10.16 -6.74
C SER A 247 -11.18 9.85 -5.44
N THR A 248 -11.36 8.56 -5.15
CA THR A 248 -11.93 8.11 -3.86
C THR A 248 -11.13 8.62 -2.66
N PHE A 249 -9.81 8.79 -2.82
CA PHE A 249 -8.94 9.35 -1.80
C PHE A 249 -9.31 10.80 -1.46
N THR A 250 -9.44 11.65 -2.47
CA THR A 250 -9.82 13.07 -2.31
C THR A 250 -11.18 13.23 -1.63
N SER A 251 -12.16 12.37 -1.96
CA SER A 251 -13.47 12.38 -1.28
C SER A 251 -13.40 12.07 0.23
N ARG A 252 -12.36 11.37 0.71
CA ARG A 252 -12.20 10.92 2.11
C ARG A 252 -11.38 11.84 3.00
N TYR A 253 -10.57 12.75 2.43
CA TYR A 253 -9.63 13.58 3.20
C TYR A 253 -9.77 15.07 2.88
N ASP A 254 -10.43 15.81 3.79
CA ASP A 254 -10.73 17.25 3.65
C ASP A 254 -9.51 18.09 3.25
N ALA A 255 -8.38 17.93 3.93
CA ALA A 255 -7.17 18.72 3.66
C ALA A 255 -6.55 18.42 2.28
N ILE A 256 -6.75 17.22 1.74
CA ILE A 256 -6.30 16.84 0.38
C ILE A 256 -7.25 17.47 -0.65
N ARG A 257 -8.56 17.33 -0.45
CA ARG A 257 -9.60 17.95 -1.29
C ARG A 257 -9.42 19.46 -1.39
N ASP A 258 -9.30 20.15 -0.27
CA ASP A 258 -9.23 21.60 -0.25
C ASP A 258 -7.92 22.08 -0.95
N MET A 259 -6.81 21.35 -0.77
CA MET A 259 -5.53 21.58 -1.44
C MET A 259 -5.60 21.34 -2.97
N GLU A 260 -6.22 20.25 -3.41
CA GLU A 260 -6.42 19.94 -4.84
C GLU A 260 -7.37 20.95 -5.50
N ILE A 261 -8.43 21.38 -4.81
CA ILE A 261 -9.36 22.42 -5.27
C ILE A 261 -8.65 23.78 -5.40
N VAL A 262 -7.78 24.15 -4.46
CA VAL A 262 -6.86 25.32 -4.61
C VAL A 262 -6.02 25.18 -5.88
N PHE A 263 -5.32 24.06 -6.05
CA PHE A 263 -4.47 23.85 -7.23
C PHE A 263 -5.27 23.93 -8.54
N ALA A 264 -6.45 23.30 -8.60
CA ALA A 264 -7.29 23.26 -9.78
C ALA A 264 -7.81 24.63 -10.20
N CYS A 265 -8.33 25.41 -9.25
CA CYS A 265 -8.87 26.75 -9.54
C CYS A 265 -7.78 27.79 -9.84
N ASP A 266 -6.61 27.69 -9.20
CA ASP A 266 -5.59 28.74 -9.27
C ASP A 266 -4.53 28.46 -10.36
N LYS A 267 -4.17 27.19 -10.59
CA LYS A 267 -3.07 26.79 -11.48
C LYS A 267 -3.49 25.98 -12.70
N ALA A 268 -4.59 25.23 -12.62
CA ALA A 268 -5.06 24.35 -13.70
C ALA A 268 -6.45 24.73 -14.26
N LYS A 269 -6.89 25.98 -14.06
CA LYS A 269 -8.25 26.46 -14.39
C LYS A 269 -8.67 26.16 -15.83
N ALA A 270 -7.76 26.30 -16.79
CA ALA A 270 -8.04 26.01 -18.20
C ALA A 270 -8.43 24.54 -18.42
N THR A 271 -7.68 23.59 -17.84
CA THR A 271 -7.98 22.15 -17.94
C THR A 271 -9.23 21.77 -17.16
N LEU A 272 -9.47 22.42 -16.01
CA LEU A 272 -10.71 22.23 -15.25
C LEU A 272 -11.94 22.62 -16.10
N MET A 273 -11.92 23.81 -16.71
CA MET A 273 -13.05 24.31 -17.51
C MET A 273 -13.29 23.52 -18.82
N THR A 274 -12.24 23.00 -19.46
CA THR A 274 -12.39 22.23 -20.71
C THR A 274 -12.65 20.74 -20.47
N GLY A 275 -12.02 20.15 -19.45
CA GLY A 275 -12.01 18.71 -19.22
C GLY A 275 -13.05 18.19 -18.23
N ALA A 276 -13.47 18.98 -17.23
CA ALA A 276 -14.29 18.45 -16.13
C ALA A 276 -15.63 17.86 -16.58
N SER A 277 -16.34 18.50 -17.51
CA SER A 277 -17.60 17.96 -18.05
C SER A 277 -17.39 16.63 -18.76
N SER A 278 -16.37 16.53 -19.62
CA SER A 278 -16.03 15.27 -20.31
C SER A 278 -15.65 14.17 -19.31
N TRP A 279 -14.88 14.51 -18.28
CA TRP A 279 -14.45 13.58 -17.24
C TRP A 279 -15.62 13.08 -16.38
N MET A 280 -16.51 13.97 -15.93
CA MET A 280 -17.69 13.62 -15.14
C MET A 280 -18.68 12.74 -15.92
N ASN A 281 -18.78 12.90 -17.24
CA ASN A 281 -19.60 12.04 -18.10
C ASN A 281 -18.95 10.67 -18.39
N ALA A 282 -17.63 10.52 -18.19
CA ALA A 282 -16.89 9.28 -18.44
C ALA A 282 -16.75 8.37 -17.21
N ILE A 283 -16.99 8.89 -16.00
CA ILE A 283 -16.89 8.11 -14.75
C ILE A 283 -18.23 7.44 -14.36
N PRO A 284 -18.22 6.27 -13.71
CA PRO A 284 -19.41 5.65 -13.14
C PRO A 284 -20.16 6.57 -12.17
N ALA A 285 -21.49 6.52 -12.19
CA ALA A 285 -22.37 7.35 -11.37
C ALA A 285 -22.08 7.24 -9.85
N GLU A 286 -21.66 6.08 -9.36
CA GLU A 286 -21.28 5.89 -7.95
C GLU A 286 -20.02 6.67 -7.57
N ILE A 287 -19.05 6.82 -8.48
CA ILE A 287 -17.86 7.66 -8.26
C ILE A 287 -18.26 9.13 -8.26
N LEU A 288 -19.14 9.55 -9.17
CA LEU A 288 -19.66 10.92 -9.21
C LEU A 288 -20.41 11.28 -7.91
N LYS A 289 -21.27 10.37 -7.43
CA LYS A 289 -22.04 10.51 -6.18
C LYS A 289 -21.14 10.64 -4.96
N ARG A 290 -20.07 9.83 -4.85
CA ARG A 290 -19.06 9.94 -3.78
C ARG A 290 -18.31 11.28 -3.78
N ASN A 291 -18.13 11.89 -4.96
CA ASN A 291 -17.41 13.15 -5.13
C ASN A 291 -18.31 14.41 -5.12
N VAL A 292 -19.58 14.30 -4.75
CA VAL A 292 -20.52 15.44 -4.77
C VAL A 292 -20.04 16.65 -3.95
N ALA A 293 -19.37 16.43 -2.82
CA ALA A 293 -18.77 17.49 -2.01
C ALA A 293 -17.63 18.23 -2.74
N VAL A 294 -16.80 17.50 -3.50
CA VAL A 294 -15.74 18.09 -4.34
C VAL A 294 -16.36 18.99 -5.42
N ILE A 295 -17.43 18.52 -6.07
CA ILE A 295 -18.15 19.27 -7.10
C ILE A 295 -18.76 20.56 -6.52
N GLY A 296 -19.42 20.48 -5.36
CA GLY A 296 -20.00 21.65 -4.69
C GLY A 296 -18.95 22.72 -4.38
N LEU A 297 -17.85 22.33 -3.72
CA LEU A 297 -16.77 23.25 -3.36
C LEU A 297 -16.03 23.82 -4.58
N LEU A 298 -15.90 23.06 -5.68
CA LEU A 298 -15.39 23.57 -6.96
C LEU A 298 -16.31 24.65 -7.55
N VAL A 299 -17.64 24.43 -7.52
CA VAL A 299 -18.63 25.41 -8.02
C VAL A 299 -18.60 26.69 -7.18
N GLU A 300 -18.60 26.58 -5.85
CA GLU A 300 -18.49 27.74 -4.94
C GLU A 300 -17.22 28.55 -5.23
N LYS A 301 -16.07 27.87 -5.31
CA LYS A 301 -14.77 28.52 -5.56
C LYS A 301 -14.68 29.18 -6.94
N LEU A 302 -15.21 28.53 -7.98
CA LEU A 302 -15.25 29.10 -9.33
C LEU A 302 -16.23 30.28 -9.46
N ALA A 303 -17.31 30.28 -8.69
CA ALA A 303 -18.27 31.38 -8.61
C ALA A 303 -17.72 32.61 -7.85
N GLY A 304 -16.52 32.53 -7.26
CA GLY A 304 -15.94 33.60 -6.45
C GLY A 304 -16.60 33.73 -5.07
N ALA A 305 -17.41 32.75 -4.66
CA ALA A 305 -17.84 32.67 -3.27
C ALA A 305 -16.61 32.38 -2.40
N HIS A 306 -16.54 33.01 -1.24
CA HIS A 306 -15.52 32.69 -0.25
C HIS A 306 -15.80 31.26 0.22
N VAL A 307 -15.00 30.30 -0.25
CA VAL A 307 -15.09 28.91 0.21
C VAL A 307 -15.08 28.94 1.73
N PRO A 308 -16.16 28.51 2.41
CA PRO A 308 -16.09 28.30 3.84
C PRO A 308 -15.00 27.28 4.05
N THR A 309 -13.98 27.59 4.85
CA THR A 309 -13.07 26.55 5.31
C THR A 309 -13.96 25.55 6.04
N THR A 310 -14.24 24.41 5.41
CA THR A 310 -15.17 23.42 5.97
C THR A 310 -14.64 23.13 7.36
N PRO A 311 -15.40 23.40 8.44
CA PRO A 311 -14.88 23.20 9.78
C PRO A 311 -14.54 21.72 9.86
N ALA A 312 -13.23 21.42 9.90
CA ALA A 312 -12.71 20.07 9.76
C ALA A 312 -13.51 19.18 10.68
N ILE A 313 -14.17 18.15 10.12
CA ILE A 313 -15.09 17.30 10.87
C ILE A 313 -14.32 16.82 12.09
N GLN A 314 -14.71 17.31 13.27
CA GLN A 314 -13.91 17.10 14.47
C GLN A 314 -14.00 15.61 14.80
N LYS A 315 -12.94 14.87 14.42
CA LYS A 315 -12.81 13.45 14.69
C LYS A 315 -13.12 13.23 16.17
N PRO A 316 -13.99 12.27 16.48
CA PRO A 316 -14.64 12.25 17.76
C PRO A 316 -13.58 11.97 18.83
N ILE A 317 -13.47 12.89 19.79
CA ILE A 317 -12.49 12.81 20.89
C ILE A 317 -12.94 11.79 21.94
N SER A 318 -14.18 11.32 21.87
CA SER A 318 -14.72 10.24 22.69
C SER A 318 -15.59 9.30 21.87
N CYS A 319 -15.55 8.01 22.14
CA CYS A 319 -16.47 7.06 21.52
C CYS A 319 -17.92 7.29 22.00
N PRO A 320 -18.92 7.41 21.09
CA PRO A 320 -20.31 7.61 21.50
C PRO A 320 -20.91 6.40 22.24
N SER A 321 -20.37 5.18 22.02
CA SER A 321 -20.82 3.96 22.70
C SER A 321 -20.22 3.82 24.11
N CYS A 322 -18.88 3.74 24.24
CA CYS A 322 -18.23 3.46 25.53
C CYS A 322 -17.61 4.68 26.23
N ARG A 323 -17.68 5.89 25.65
CA ARG A 323 -17.09 7.15 26.15
C ARG A 323 -15.58 7.13 26.42
N ALA A 324 -14.85 6.09 25.99
CA ALA A 324 -13.40 6.09 26.01
C ALA A 324 -12.84 7.29 25.23
N GLY A 325 -11.67 7.80 25.65
CA GLY A 325 -10.84 8.76 24.89
C GLY A 325 -10.89 10.23 25.29
N ASN A 326 -11.74 10.63 26.25
CA ASN A 326 -11.93 12.01 26.74
C ASN A 326 -10.67 12.85 27.08
N ASN A 327 -9.48 12.26 27.11
CA ASN A 327 -8.19 12.93 27.36
C ASN A 327 -7.45 13.33 26.06
N GLY A 328 -8.19 13.65 24.99
CA GLY A 328 -7.61 14.09 23.70
C GLY A 328 -7.26 12.96 22.72
N TYR A 329 -7.82 11.75 22.89
CA TYR A 329 -7.62 10.65 21.95
C TYR A 329 -8.61 10.79 20.78
N GLN A 330 -8.11 10.84 19.54
CA GLN A 330 -8.96 10.73 18.35
C GLN A 330 -9.25 9.26 18.03
N PHE A 331 -10.49 8.95 17.69
CA PHE A 331 -10.86 7.62 17.18
C PHE A 331 -10.97 7.62 15.66
N TYR A 332 -10.43 6.58 15.04
CA TYR A 332 -10.36 6.42 13.59
C TYR A 332 -11.23 5.25 13.16
N LEU A 333 -12.42 5.55 12.64
CA LEU A 333 -13.42 4.64 12.06
C LEU A 333 -14.00 3.57 12.99
N ARG A 334 -13.26 3.00 13.94
CA ARG A 334 -13.76 2.13 15.00
C ARG A 334 -13.20 2.52 16.37
N CYS A 335 -13.97 2.29 17.43
CA CYS A 335 -13.46 2.50 18.79
C CYS A 335 -12.54 1.35 19.24
N SER A 336 -11.30 1.66 19.60
CA SER A 336 -10.33 0.69 20.15
C SER A 336 -10.75 0.00 21.45
N HIS A 337 -11.75 0.52 22.17
CA HIS A 337 -12.24 -0.04 23.44
C HIS A 337 -13.54 -0.85 23.29
N CYS A 338 -14.32 -0.68 22.21
CA CYS A 338 -15.60 -1.39 22.05
C CYS A 338 -15.95 -1.80 20.60
N ASN A 339 -15.00 -1.68 19.67
CA ASN A 339 -15.13 -1.96 18.23
C ASN A 339 -16.30 -1.25 17.51
N TYR A 340 -16.94 -0.26 18.16
CA TYR A 340 -18.06 0.49 17.60
C TYR A 340 -17.64 1.23 16.33
N ASN A 341 -18.30 0.92 15.21
CA ASN A 341 -18.04 1.56 13.92
C ASN A 341 -18.63 2.98 13.88
N MET A 342 -17.76 3.96 13.73
CA MET A 342 -18.07 5.39 13.67
C MET A 342 -18.36 5.89 12.25
N GLN A 343 -18.28 5.03 11.22
CA GLN A 343 -18.69 5.38 9.85
C GLN A 343 -20.17 5.80 9.75
N ASN A 344 -21.02 5.36 10.68
CA ASN A 344 -22.45 5.75 10.74
C ASN A 344 -22.70 6.99 11.63
N ALA A 345 -21.65 7.64 12.14
CA ALA A 345 -21.74 8.78 13.05
C ALA A 345 -21.32 10.12 12.39
N PHE A 346 -21.03 10.10 11.09
CA PHE A 346 -20.60 11.25 10.26
C PHE A 346 -21.36 11.26 8.93
#